data_AF-A0A401YMB9-F1
#
_entry.id   AF-A0A401YMB9-F1
#
_cell.length_a   1.000
_cell.length_b   1.000
_cell.length_c   1.000
_cell.angle_alpha   90.00
_cell.angle_beta   90.00
_cell.angle_gamma   90.00
#
_symmetry.space_group_name_H-M   'P 1'
#
loop_
_entity.id
_entity.type
_entity.pdbx_description
1 polymer ?
#
loop_
_entity_poly.entity_id
_entity_poly.type
_entity_poly.pdbx_seq_one_letter_code
_entity_poly.pdbx_strand_id
1 'polypeptide(L)'
;MRTVLGFEPLGDERTVLKLREAPANIPGLGANRVTDVSDPGGTVAGRGEALLKRLCRHPAVSQGLSAALARPPAAGPTPLYLHMVSNLADRLPWEQLHSAAQGFIALDARWPIVRIAAIRSPVDRRTFTPPLRIVAVLSAAGRTGVSQLDALLAAGALPDARALDTRLHVISAERAVLDRVAAAGRPDVTADVLPGTAPELAKRITAAKPHLVHLLCHGGAAGGVRTLAFAHTADFDAGEPVGSVQLKLPDLVVALIPCAPWLVVLGACRTAQTSDTLSLAHDLVSQGLPAVAGMRRLVDLNDTDRFCAALYPEVLATVRGTLEDPGEHEIDWAATFTAPRQALARDDPDESEAWSDPVLYLQDDPLRIAASSAADSSELANLQGRLDTHERFRATLDPVTTDPALLAQVDALIADLRARLAGAGR
;
A
#
# COMPACT_ATOMS: atom_id res chain seq x y z
N MET A 1 -16.94 -4.57 -10.25
CA MET A 1 -17.10 -3.25 -10.90
C MET A 1 -16.82 -2.17 -9.87
N ARG A 2 -16.11 -1.11 -10.26
CA ARG A 2 -15.65 -0.05 -9.34
C ARG A 2 -16.34 1.29 -9.61
N THR A 3 -16.41 2.13 -8.58
CA THR A 3 -16.81 3.54 -8.69
C THR A 3 -15.57 4.39 -8.48
N VAL A 4 -15.17 5.16 -9.50
CA VAL A 4 -13.93 5.98 -9.45
C VAL A 4 -14.28 7.45 -9.54
N LEU A 5 -13.94 8.22 -8.52
CA LEU A 5 -14.07 9.67 -8.46
C LEU A 5 -12.69 10.27 -8.79
N GLY A 6 -12.63 11.18 -9.75
CA GLY A 6 -11.38 11.85 -10.14
C GLY A 6 -11.30 13.27 -9.59
N PHE A 7 -10.15 13.61 -9.00
CA PHE A 7 -9.82 14.95 -8.52
C PHE A 7 -8.60 15.48 -9.28
N GLU A 8 -8.80 16.51 -10.10
CA GLU A 8 -7.76 17.12 -10.94
C GLU A 8 -7.51 18.57 -10.51
N PRO A 9 -6.26 19.06 -10.51
CA PRO A 9 -5.99 20.46 -10.20
C PRO A 9 -6.53 21.39 -11.29
N LEU A 10 -7.01 22.57 -10.91
CA LEU A 10 -7.38 23.67 -11.79
C LEU A 10 -6.71 24.95 -11.31
N GLY A 11 -5.44 25.10 -11.69
CA GLY A 11 -4.54 26.05 -11.03
C GLY A 11 -4.20 25.61 -9.60
N ASP A 12 -3.65 26.52 -8.81
CA ASP A 12 -3.10 26.20 -7.48
C ASP A 12 -4.16 26.11 -6.38
N GLU A 13 -5.34 26.70 -6.58
CA GLU A 13 -6.35 26.90 -5.53
C GLU A 13 -7.66 26.14 -5.76
N ARG A 14 -7.83 25.48 -6.91
CA ARG A 14 -9.10 24.82 -7.26
C ARG A 14 -8.90 23.38 -7.70
N THR A 15 -9.96 22.61 -7.53
CA THR A 15 -10.03 21.21 -7.95
C THR A 15 -11.24 20.98 -8.84
N VAL A 16 -11.04 20.22 -9.90
CA VAL A 16 -12.08 19.66 -10.75
C VAL A 16 -12.40 18.26 -10.25
N LEU A 17 -13.68 18.02 -9.98
CA LEU A 17 -14.24 16.72 -9.68
C LEU A 17 -14.94 16.16 -10.92
N LYS A 18 -14.79 14.86 -11.15
CA LYS A 18 -15.57 14.10 -12.12
C LYS A 18 -15.83 12.67 -11.66
N LEU A 19 -16.90 12.07 -12.15
CA LEU A 19 -17.10 10.62 -12.07
C LEU A 19 -16.37 9.97 -13.26
N ARG A 20 -15.37 9.13 -13.00
CA ARG A 20 -14.56 8.48 -14.05
C ARG A 20 -15.12 7.13 -14.46
N GLU A 21 -15.54 6.34 -13.47
CA GLU A 21 -16.08 4.99 -13.66
C GLU A 21 -17.24 4.76 -12.71
N ALA A 22 -18.21 3.95 -13.15
CA ALA A 22 -19.36 3.56 -12.36
C ALA A 22 -19.86 2.17 -12.80
N PRO A 23 -20.54 1.42 -11.91
CA PRO A 23 -21.11 0.11 -12.23
C PRO A 23 -22.35 0.17 -13.15
N ALA A 24 -22.83 1.37 -13.45
CA ALA A 24 -24.00 1.61 -14.29
C ALA A 24 -23.72 2.72 -15.32
N ASN A 25 -24.54 2.78 -16.36
CA ASN A 25 -24.49 3.88 -17.32
C ASN A 25 -25.06 5.15 -16.68
N ILE A 26 -24.18 6.04 -16.22
CA ILE A 26 -24.54 7.29 -15.55
C ILE A 26 -24.42 8.46 -16.53
N PRO A 27 -25.51 9.21 -16.80
CA PRO A 27 -25.43 10.44 -17.60
C PRO A 27 -24.43 11.44 -17.04
N GLY A 28 -23.58 11.99 -17.91
CA GLY A 28 -22.52 12.94 -17.51
C GLY A 28 -21.28 12.29 -16.89
N LEU A 29 -21.09 10.97 -17.08
CA LEU A 29 -19.80 10.32 -16.82
C LEU A 29 -18.67 11.09 -17.53
N GLY A 30 -17.59 11.38 -16.81
CA GLY A 30 -16.45 12.15 -17.30
C GLY A 30 -16.65 13.67 -17.35
N ALA A 31 -17.84 14.20 -17.05
CA ALA A 31 -18.06 15.64 -17.00
C ALA A 31 -17.24 16.28 -15.88
N ASN A 32 -16.64 17.44 -16.16
CA ASN A 32 -15.84 18.19 -15.20
C ASN A 32 -16.72 19.17 -14.43
N ARG A 33 -16.52 19.28 -13.12
CA ARG A 33 -17.10 20.36 -12.30
C ARG A 33 -16.11 20.85 -11.27
N VAL A 34 -15.96 22.17 -11.16
CA VAL A 34 -15.19 22.78 -10.07
C VAL A 34 -15.84 22.41 -8.74
N THR A 35 -15.04 21.92 -7.80
CA THR A 35 -15.47 21.56 -6.46
C THR A 35 -14.61 22.27 -5.42
N ASP A 36 -15.23 22.54 -4.27
CA ASP A 36 -14.54 23.04 -3.08
C ASP A 36 -13.97 21.84 -2.31
N VAL A 37 -12.64 21.86 -2.10
CA VAL A 37 -11.88 20.86 -1.35
C VAL A 37 -11.22 21.45 -0.09
N SER A 38 -11.85 22.45 0.53
CA SER A 38 -11.47 22.90 1.88
C SER A 38 -11.81 21.86 2.95
N ASP A 39 -11.09 21.82 4.08
CA ASP A 39 -11.52 21.03 5.24
C ASP A 39 -12.74 21.70 5.88
N PRO A 40 -13.91 21.04 5.96
CA PRO A 40 -15.10 21.65 6.55
C PRO A 40 -15.01 21.80 8.07
N GLY A 41 -14.06 21.17 8.76
CA GLY A 41 -13.97 21.16 10.22
C GLY A 41 -15.15 20.44 10.89
N GLY A 42 -15.30 20.61 12.20
CA GLY A 42 -16.38 20.02 13.00
C GLY A 42 -16.05 18.65 13.60
N THR A 43 -17.09 17.91 14.01
CA THR A 43 -16.98 16.51 14.45
C THR A 43 -16.63 15.60 13.27
N VAL A 44 -16.24 14.36 13.53
CA VAL A 44 -15.83 13.42 12.48
C VAL A 44 -16.99 13.17 11.51
N ALA A 45 -18.19 12.89 12.05
CA ALA A 45 -19.41 12.69 11.28
C ALA A 45 -19.82 13.96 10.53
N GLY A 46 -19.79 15.13 11.19
CA GLY A 46 -20.14 16.41 10.57
C GLY A 46 -19.22 16.77 9.40
N ARG A 47 -17.91 16.52 9.56
CA ARG A 47 -16.91 16.67 8.51
C ARG A 47 -17.20 15.72 7.34
N GLY A 48 -17.47 14.46 7.64
CA GLY A 48 -17.85 13.42 6.69
C GLY A 48 -19.07 13.76 5.85
N GLU A 49 -20.14 14.24 6.48
CA GLU A 49 -21.38 14.66 5.82
C GLU A 49 -21.16 15.88 4.93
N ALA A 50 -20.38 16.85 5.41
CA ALA A 50 -20.04 18.04 4.63
C ALA A 50 -19.25 17.68 3.37
N LEU A 51 -18.28 16.77 3.47
CA LEU A 51 -17.53 16.24 2.32
C LEU A 51 -18.46 15.51 1.34
N LEU A 52 -19.30 14.60 1.83
CA LEU A 52 -20.24 13.86 0.98
C LEU A 52 -21.21 14.81 0.25
N LYS A 53 -21.77 15.78 0.97
CA LYS A 53 -22.66 16.81 0.40
C LYS A 53 -21.98 17.61 -0.70
N ARG A 54 -20.68 17.91 -0.58
CA ARG A 54 -19.92 18.61 -1.62
C ARG A 54 -19.74 17.74 -2.85
N LEU A 55 -19.41 16.45 -2.70
CA LEU A 55 -19.33 15.50 -3.81
C LEU A 55 -20.65 15.40 -4.57
N CYS A 56 -21.77 15.29 -3.84
CA CYS A 56 -23.11 15.19 -4.41
C CYS A 56 -23.60 16.46 -5.14
N ARG A 57 -22.89 17.60 -5.05
CA ARG A 57 -23.19 18.77 -5.91
C ARG A 57 -22.94 18.46 -7.38
N HIS A 58 -22.08 17.50 -7.69
CA HIS A 58 -21.88 17.03 -9.06
C HIS A 58 -22.92 15.95 -9.40
N PRO A 59 -23.82 16.15 -10.41
CA PRO A 59 -24.93 15.24 -10.68
C PRO A 59 -24.51 13.80 -10.97
N ALA A 60 -23.54 13.58 -11.87
CA ALA A 60 -23.04 12.24 -12.18
C ALA A 60 -22.45 11.56 -10.93
N VAL A 61 -21.57 12.24 -10.18
CA VAL A 61 -21.01 11.72 -8.91
C VAL A 61 -22.10 11.38 -7.91
N SER A 62 -23.11 12.24 -7.74
CA SER A 62 -24.25 11.96 -6.84
C SER A 62 -24.99 10.69 -7.24
N GLN A 63 -25.27 10.49 -8.54
CA GLN A 63 -25.93 9.30 -9.05
C GLN A 63 -25.05 8.05 -8.89
N GLY A 64 -23.75 8.15 -9.22
CA GLY A 64 -22.79 7.06 -9.07
C GLY A 64 -22.61 6.62 -7.61
N LEU A 65 -22.48 7.58 -6.68
CA LEU A 65 -22.43 7.29 -5.25
C LEU A 65 -23.75 6.68 -4.75
N SER A 66 -24.90 7.20 -5.18
CA SER A 66 -26.21 6.63 -4.80
C SER A 66 -26.34 5.18 -5.27
N ALA A 67 -25.92 4.89 -6.50
CA ALA A 67 -25.92 3.53 -7.04
C ALA A 67 -24.96 2.60 -6.28
N ALA A 68 -23.75 3.08 -5.96
CA ALA A 68 -22.78 2.32 -5.19
C ALA A 68 -23.26 2.04 -3.76
N LEU A 69 -23.87 3.02 -3.09
CA LEU A 69 -24.33 2.93 -1.70
C LEU A 69 -25.70 2.24 -1.54
N ALA A 70 -26.38 1.90 -2.63
CA ALA A 70 -27.66 1.18 -2.61
C ALA A 70 -27.50 -0.35 -2.44
N ARG A 71 -26.27 -0.87 -2.27
CA ARG A 71 -26.04 -2.32 -2.18
C ARG A 71 -26.63 -2.92 -0.89
N PRO A 72 -27.25 -4.11 -0.98
CA PRO A 72 -27.84 -4.77 0.19
C PRO A 72 -26.77 -5.21 1.20
N PRO A 73 -27.10 -5.42 2.48
CA PRO A 73 -26.14 -5.83 3.51
C PRO A 73 -25.35 -7.12 3.19
N ALA A 74 -25.98 -8.07 2.50
CA ALA A 74 -25.34 -9.35 2.11
C ALA A 74 -24.49 -9.28 0.83
N ALA A 75 -24.33 -8.10 0.24
CA ALA A 75 -23.49 -7.91 -0.93
C ALA A 75 -22.00 -8.00 -0.59
N GLY A 76 -21.20 -8.62 -1.47
CA GLY A 76 -19.74 -8.49 -1.42
C GLY A 76 -19.26 -7.04 -1.64
N PRO A 77 -17.97 -6.75 -1.38
CA PRO A 77 -17.43 -5.40 -1.42
C PRO A 77 -17.57 -4.71 -2.79
N THR A 78 -17.73 -3.39 -2.79
CA THR A 78 -17.63 -2.49 -3.95
C THR A 78 -16.88 -1.25 -3.52
N PRO A 79 -15.55 -1.27 -3.64
CA PRO A 79 -14.75 -0.17 -3.16
C PRO A 79 -15.03 1.13 -3.91
N LEU A 80 -14.92 2.24 -3.19
CA LEU A 80 -14.93 3.59 -3.71
C LEU A 80 -13.48 4.03 -3.92
N TYR A 81 -13.12 4.27 -5.17
CA TYR A 81 -11.77 4.69 -5.55
C TYR A 81 -11.74 6.20 -5.77
N LEU A 82 -10.73 6.83 -5.21
CA LEU A 82 -10.52 8.27 -5.31
C LEU A 82 -9.20 8.53 -6.04
N HIS A 83 -9.27 8.92 -7.30
CA HIS A 83 -8.08 9.20 -8.11
C HIS A 83 -7.55 10.62 -7.81
N MET A 84 -6.43 10.67 -7.09
CA MET A 84 -5.89 11.86 -6.46
C MET A 84 -4.82 12.55 -7.31
N VAL A 85 -5.21 13.32 -8.32
CA VAL A 85 -4.24 14.18 -9.04
C VAL A 85 -4.06 15.53 -8.33
N SER A 86 -5.08 15.99 -7.60
CA SER A 86 -5.05 17.25 -6.85
C SER A 86 -4.53 17.05 -5.42
N ASN A 87 -3.40 17.70 -5.09
CA ASN A 87 -2.84 17.71 -3.72
C ASN A 87 -3.83 18.30 -2.70
N LEU A 88 -4.63 19.30 -3.09
CA LEU A 88 -5.66 19.89 -2.22
C LEU A 88 -6.71 18.85 -1.82
N ALA A 89 -7.19 18.06 -2.79
CA ALA A 89 -8.12 16.97 -2.50
C ALA A 89 -7.46 15.89 -1.65
N ASP A 90 -6.21 15.52 -1.93
CA ASP A 90 -5.49 14.46 -1.22
C ASP A 90 -5.24 14.78 0.28
N ARG A 91 -5.26 16.06 0.68
CA ARG A 91 -5.18 16.45 2.10
C ARG A 91 -6.40 16.03 2.92
N LEU A 92 -7.57 15.86 2.28
CA LEU A 92 -8.83 15.64 2.98
C LEU A 92 -9.00 14.21 3.51
N PRO A 93 -9.74 14.03 4.63
CA PRO A 93 -10.03 12.73 5.24
C PRO A 93 -11.18 12.02 4.52
N TRP A 94 -10.99 11.59 3.28
CA TRP A 94 -12.08 10.96 2.52
C TRP A 94 -12.59 9.65 3.13
N GLU A 95 -11.78 9.02 3.96
CA GLU A 95 -12.16 7.85 4.74
C GLU A 95 -13.27 8.18 5.75
N GLN A 96 -13.42 9.45 6.14
CA GLN A 96 -14.47 9.94 7.04
C GLN A 96 -15.82 10.19 6.36
N LEU A 97 -15.99 9.91 5.06
CA LEU A 97 -17.28 10.12 4.38
C LEU A 97 -18.41 9.46 5.17
N HIS A 98 -19.41 10.26 5.55
CA HIS A 98 -20.50 9.87 6.43
C HIS A 98 -21.84 10.18 5.76
N SER A 99 -22.80 9.27 5.92
CA SER A 99 -24.20 9.52 5.55
C SER A 99 -25.12 9.12 6.68
N ALA A 100 -26.19 9.88 6.91
CA ALA A 100 -27.17 9.55 7.95
C ALA A 100 -27.79 8.15 7.79
N ALA A 101 -27.86 7.61 6.57
CA ALA A 101 -28.46 6.31 6.29
C ALA A 101 -27.49 5.12 6.51
N GLN A 102 -26.19 5.30 6.25
CA GLN A 102 -25.21 4.21 6.29
C GLN A 102 -24.13 4.39 7.37
N GLY A 103 -24.10 5.51 8.08
CA GLY A 103 -23.00 5.87 8.97
C GLY A 103 -21.72 6.21 8.18
N PHE A 104 -20.57 5.89 8.78
CA PHE A 104 -19.26 6.04 8.15
C PHE A 104 -19.04 4.99 7.07
N ILE A 105 -18.91 5.43 5.83
CA ILE A 105 -18.90 4.56 4.64
C ILE A 105 -17.70 3.60 4.68
N ALA A 106 -16.51 4.07 5.08
CA ALA A 106 -15.30 3.24 5.12
C ALA A 106 -15.24 2.21 6.26
N LEU A 107 -16.18 2.28 7.21
CA LEU A 107 -16.33 1.27 8.27
C LEU A 107 -17.31 0.15 7.88
N ASP A 108 -17.99 0.28 6.74
CA ASP A 108 -18.85 -0.75 6.19
C ASP A 108 -18.08 -1.57 5.14
N ALA A 109 -18.02 -2.90 5.32
CA ALA A 109 -17.28 -3.81 4.45
C ALA A 109 -17.79 -3.81 2.99
N ARG A 110 -19.01 -3.29 2.75
CA ARG A 110 -19.55 -3.13 1.40
C ARG A 110 -18.86 -2.03 0.62
N TRP A 111 -18.30 -1.01 1.27
CA TRP A 111 -17.75 0.19 0.60
C TRP A 111 -16.36 0.61 1.12
N PRO A 112 -15.34 -0.24 0.97
CA PRO A 112 -13.98 0.17 1.31
C PRO A 112 -13.58 1.43 0.52
N ILE A 113 -12.94 2.39 1.19
CA ILE A 113 -12.43 3.61 0.54
C ILE A 113 -10.92 3.49 0.36
N VAL A 114 -10.48 3.72 -0.88
CA VAL A 114 -9.06 3.71 -1.28
C VAL A 114 -8.74 4.82 -2.26
N ARG A 115 -7.45 5.15 -2.39
CA ARG A 115 -6.97 6.21 -3.26
C ARG A 115 -6.18 5.62 -4.41
N ILE A 116 -6.36 6.15 -5.62
CA ILE A 116 -5.52 5.85 -6.77
C ILE A 116 -4.51 6.99 -6.91
N ALA A 117 -3.23 6.64 -7.07
CA ALA A 117 -2.16 7.61 -7.21
C ALA A 117 -2.31 8.52 -8.46
N ALA A 118 -1.72 9.71 -8.38
CA ALA A 118 -1.73 10.73 -9.42
C ALA A 118 -1.04 10.24 -10.71
N ILE A 119 0.15 9.64 -10.54
CA ILE A 119 0.93 9.08 -11.64
C ILE A 119 0.62 7.60 -11.72
N ARG A 120 0.09 7.20 -12.87
CA ARG A 120 -0.29 5.83 -13.16
C ARG A 120 0.88 5.12 -13.80
N SER A 121 1.21 3.96 -13.26
CA SER A 121 2.14 3.01 -13.85
C SER A 121 1.43 1.67 -14.03
N PRO A 122 1.65 0.97 -15.16
CA PRO A 122 1.10 -0.36 -15.32
C PRO A 122 1.67 -1.28 -14.24
N VAL A 123 0.80 -2.12 -13.65
CA VAL A 123 1.21 -3.15 -12.69
C VAL A 123 1.38 -4.46 -13.42
N ASP A 124 2.58 -5.03 -13.36
CA ASP A 124 2.84 -6.35 -13.93
C ASP A 124 2.01 -7.42 -13.26
N ARG A 125 1.54 -8.35 -14.09
CA ARG A 125 1.01 -9.62 -13.64
C ARG A 125 2.10 -10.40 -12.95
N ARG A 126 1.75 -11.17 -11.92
CA ARG A 126 2.73 -11.95 -11.16
C ARG A 126 2.31 -13.38 -11.04
N THR A 127 3.27 -14.26 -11.16
CA THR A 127 3.09 -15.66 -10.78
C THR A 127 3.51 -15.81 -9.34
N PHE A 128 2.68 -16.47 -8.53
CA PHE A 128 3.01 -16.79 -7.15
C PHE A 128 3.49 -18.23 -7.05
N THR A 129 4.71 -18.38 -6.54
CA THR A 129 5.24 -19.64 -6.06
C THR A 129 5.51 -19.48 -4.57
N PRO A 130 4.93 -20.33 -3.69
CA PRO A 130 5.25 -20.30 -2.27
C PRO A 130 6.76 -20.39 -2.03
N PRO A 131 7.30 -19.73 -0.98
CA PRO A 131 6.60 -19.08 0.12
C PRO A 131 6.08 -17.65 -0.14
N LEU A 132 5.01 -17.25 0.55
CA LEU A 132 4.68 -15.82 0.72
C LEU A 132 5.67 -15.19 1.70
N ARG A 133 6.40 -14.14 1.29
CA ARG A 133 7.46 -13.53 2.09
C ARG A 133 7.03 -12.18 2.65
N ILE A 134 7.06 -12.06 3.98
CA ILE A 134 6.82 -10.81 4.71
C ILE A 134 8.16 -10.35 5.29
N VAL A 135 8.56 -9.11 4.97
CA VAL A 135 9.70 -8.45 5.62
C VAL A 135 9.16 -7.37 6.54
N ALA A 136 9.48 -7.46 7.83
CA ALA A 136 9.08 -6.48 8.82
C ALA A 136 10.31 -5.80 9.42
N VAL A 137 10.46 -4.49 9.20
CA VAL A 137 11.47 -3.67 9.88
C VAL A 137 10.83 -3.03 11.09
N LEU A 138 11.16 -3.53 12.28
CA LEU A 138 10.53 -3.15 13.56
C LEU A 138 11.56 -2.43 14.42
N SER A 139 11.81 -1.15 14.16
CA SER A 139 12.89 -0.41 14.83
C SER A 139 12.55 1.08 14.95
N ALA A 140 11.66 1.43 15.88
CA ALA A 140 11.23 2.80 16.13
C ALA A 140 11.78 3.29 17.49
N ALA A 141 12.48 4.42 17.49
CA ALA A 141 13.08 4.95 18.72
C ALA A 141 12.00 5.31 19.76
N GLY A 142 12.22 4.95 21.03
CA GLY A 142 11.23 5.18 22.11
C GLY A 142 9.91 4.40 21.95
N ARG A 143 9.87 3.38 21.08
CA ARG A 143 8.67 2.61 20.73
C ARG A 143 9.04 1.14 20.60
N THR A 144 8.42 0.25 21.37
CA THR A 144 8.69 -1.19 21.23
C THR A 144 7.99 -1.76 20.01
N GLY A 145 8.69 -2.61 19.25
CA GLY A 145 8.14 -3.37 18.12
C GLY A 145 7.48 -4.70 18.52
N VAL A 146 7.51 -5.08 19.80
CA VAL A 146 7.10 -6.41 20.26
C VAL A 146 5.63 -6.70 19.97
N SER A 147 4.72 -5.75 20.22
CA SER A 147 3.28 -5.94 19.96
C SER A 147 2.98 -6.22 18.48
N GLN A 148 3.66 -5.52 17.56
CA GLN A 148 3.47 -5.74 16.12
C GLN A 148 4.11 -7.05 15.67
N LEU A 149 5.25 -7.43 16.27
CA LEU A 149 5.79 -8.76 16.06
C LEU A 149 4.80 -9.84 16.52
N ASP A 150 4.19 -9.70 17.70
CA ASP A 150 3.21 -10.66 18.20
C ASP A 150 1.98 -10.76 17.28
N ALA A 151 1.49 -9.63 16.77
CA ALA A 151 0.44 -9.59 15.75
C ALA A 151 0.83 -10.35 14.46
N LEU A 152 2.04 -10.11 13.94
CA LEU A 152 2.57 -10.79 12.75
C LEU A 152 2.75 -12.29 12.97
N LEU A 153 3.26 -12.69 14.15
CA LEU A 153 3.40 -14.09 14.54
C LEU A 153 2.04 -14.77 14.64
N ALA A 154 1.05 -14.12 15.27
CA ALA A 154 -0.31 -14.63 15.38
C ALA A 154 -0.97 -14.81 14.00
N ALA A 155 -0.87 -13.80 13.13
CA ALA A 155 -1.36 -13.87 11.76
C ALA A 155 -0.67 -14.99 10.97
N GLY A 156 0.66 -15.11 11.10
CA GLY A 156 1.44 -16.18 10.49
C GLY A 156 1.09 -17.58 10.99
N ALA A 157 0.38 -17.73 12.12
CA ALA A 157 -0.04 -19.02 12.64
C ALA A 157 -1.42 -19.47 12.11
N LEU A 158 -2.18 -18.57 11.46
CA LEU A 158 -3.51 -18.82 10.93
C LEU A 158 -3.49 -19.83 9.76
N PRO A 159 -4.61 -20.53 9.49
CA PRO A 159 -4.72 -21.48 8.37
C PRO A 159 -4.32 -20.86 7.03
N ASP A 160 -4.71 -19.60 6.78
CA ASP A 160 -4.43 -18.93 5.52
C ASP A 160 -2.93 -18.70 5.31
N ALA A 161 -2.22 -18.31 6.37
CA ALA A 161 -0.78 -18.15 6.34
C ALA A 161 -0.06 -19.45 6.02
N ARG A 162 -0.50 -20.57 6.62
CA ARG A 162 0.06 -21.90 6.41
C ARG A 162 -0.17 -22.41 4.99
N ALA A 163 -1.35 -22.16 4.43
CA ALA A 163 -1.68 -22.51 3.04
C ALA A 163 -0.75 -21.81 2.04
N LEU A 164 -0.22 -20.64 2.40
CA LEU A 164 0.67 -19.83 1.57
C LEU A 164 2.18 -20.10 1.81
N ASP A 165 2.55 -21.06 2.68
CA ASP A 165 3.91 -21.22 3.23
C ASP A 165 4.49 -19.86 3.66
N THR A 166 3.73 -19.10 4.45
CA THR A 166 4.12 -17.73 4.81
C THR A 166 5.40 -17.73 5.63
N ARG A 167 6.40 -16.94 5.22
CA ARG A 167 7.66 -16.73 5.92
C ARG A 167 7.80 -15.28 6.35
N LEU A 168 8.18 -15.08 7.61
CA LEU A 168 8.42 -13.78 8.20
C LEU A 168 9.92 -13.56 8.41
N HIS A 169 10.44 -12.47 7.88
CA HIS A 169 11.80 -12.00 8.14
C HIS A 169 11.75 -10.66 8.87
N VAL A 170 12.28 -10.61 10.09
CA VAL A 170 12.24 -9.44 10.96
C VAL A 170 13.61 -8.75 10.98
N ILE A 171 13.65 -7.45 10.75
CA ILE A 171 14.86 -6.64 10.91
C ILE A 171 14.62 -5.66 12.06
N SER A 172 15.42 -5.73 13.12
CA SER A 172 15.25 -4.86 14.30
C SER A 172 16.58 -4.60 15.00
N ALA A 173 16.72 -3.43 15.62
CA ALA A 173 17.81 -3.16 16.56
C ALA A 173 17.39 -3.32 18.02
N GLU A 174 16.10 -3.54 18.28
CA GLU A 174 15.54 -3.72 19.62
C GLU A 174 15.74 -5.16 20.07
N ARG A 175 16.51 -5.33 21.15
CA ARG A 175 16.84 -6.67 21.68
C ARG A 175 15.59 -7.47 22.06
N ALA A 176 14.57 -6.84 22.63
CA ALA A 176 13.33 -7.50 23.01
C ALA A 176 12.60 -8.11 21.79
N VAL A 177 12.62 -7.45 20.64
CA VAL A 177 12.04 -7.96 19.39
C VAL A 177 12.82 -9.18 18.90
N LEU A 178 14.15 -9.11 18.89
CA LEU A 178 15.02 -10.21 18.45
C LEU A 178 14.90 -11.43 19.37
N ASP A 179 14.92 -11.21 20.69
CA ASP A 179 14.73 -12.25 21.71
C ASP A 179 13.34 -12.89 21.56
N ARG A 180 12.31 -12.10 21.24
CA ARG A 180 10.95 -12.60 21.00
C ARG A 180 10.85 -13.47 19.76
N VAL A 181 11.55 -13.15 18.67
CA VAL A 181 11.66 -14.02 17.49
C VAL A 181 12.33 -15.33 17.85
N ALA A 182 13.48 -15.28 18.55
CA ALA A 182 14.19 -16.47 18.97
C ALA A 182 13.32 -17.37 19.87
N ALA A 183 12.60 -16.77 20.82
CA ALA A 183 11.69 -17.48 21.72
C ALA A 183 10.48 -18.11 21.01
N ALA A 184 10.06 -17.58 19.85
CA ALA A 184 9.00 -18.18 19.07
C ALA A 184 9.40 -19.56 18.50
N GLY A 185 10.70 -19.81 18.30
CA GLY A 185 11.24 -21.13 17.89
C GLY A 185 10.68 -21.66 16.56
N ARG A 186 10.20 -20.76 15.70
CA ARG A 186 9.48 -21.06 14.47
C ARG A 186 10.43 -21.11 13.27
N PRO A 187 10.46 -22.20 12.48
CA PRO A 187 11.37 -22.31 11.34
C PRO A 187 11.02 -21.37 10.17
N ASP A 188 9.78 -20.90 10.12
CA ASP A 188 9.25 -19.96 9.13
C ASP A 188 9.46 -18.49 9.53
N VAL A 189 10.11 -18.23 10.68
CA VAL A 189 10.42 -16.90 11.18
C VAL A 189 11.92 -16.75 11.35
N THR A 190 12.49 -15.70 10.76
CA THR A 190 13.92 -15.36 10.88
C THR A 190 14.08 -13.92 11.32
N ALA A 191 15.24 -13.59 11.89
CA ALA A 191 15.55 -12.22 12.28
C ALA A 191 16.99 -11.82 11.98
N ASP A 192 17.15 -10.53 11.71
CA ASP A 192 18.40 -9.83 11.43
C ASP A 192 18.51 -8.59 12.32
N VAL A 193 19.72 -8.32 12.83
CA VAL A 193 20.00 -7.05 13.53
C VAL A 193 19.96 -5.90 12.51
N LEU A 194 19.27 -4.80 12.80
CA LEU A 194 19.26 -3.61 11.94
C LEU A 194 20.70 -3.14 11.68
N PRO A 195 21.11 -2.95 10.42
CA PRO A 195 22.44 -2.43 10.12
C PRO A 195 22.57 -0.95 10.52
N GLY A 196 23.82 -0.48 10.68
CA GLY A 196 24.11 0.89 11.09
C GLY A 196 23.91 1.95 10.00
N THR A 197 23.58 1.56 8.77
CA THR A 197 23.43 2.49 7.64
C THR A 197 22.20 2.20 6.78
N ALA A 198 21.63 3.24 6.18
CA ALA A 198 20.46 3.13 5.31
C ALA A 198 20.71 2.30 4.03
N PRO A 199 21.84 2.41 3.33
CA PRO A 199 22.13 1.57 2.17
C PRO A 199 22.20 0.07 2.51
N GLU A 200 22.76 -0.28 3.67
CA GLU A 200 22.78 -1.66 4.13
C GLU A 200 21.39 -2.16 4.50
N LEU A 201 20.55 -1.32 5.12
CA LEU A 201 19.15 -1.66 5.41
C LEU A 201 18.39 -1.94 4.10
N ALA A 202 18.50 -1.04 3.13
CA ALA A 202 17.95 -1.21 1.79
C ALA A 202 18.40 -2.54 1.16
N LYS A 203 19.70 -2.84 1.20
CA LYS A 203 20.25 -4.10 0.69
C LYS A 203 19.64 -5.34 1.37
N ARG A 204 19.43 -5.31 2.68
CA ARG A 204 18.81 -6.44 3.41
C ARG A 204 17.34 -6.63 3.05
N ILE A 205 16.57 -5.54 2.96
CA ILE A 205 15.19 -5.57 2.47
C ILE A 205 15.15 -6.19 1.07
N THR A 206 16.03 -5.74 0.16
CA THR A 206 16.10 -6.28 -1.20
C THR A 206 16.48 -7.76 -1.24
N ALA A 207 17.48 -8.16 -0.44
CA ALA A 207 17.94 -9.55 -0.40
C ALA A 207 16.86 -10.53 0.05
N ALA A 208 15.96 -10.08 0.95
CA ALA A 208 14.84 -10.88 1.41
C ALA A 208 13.71 -11.04 0.37
N LYS A 209 13.71 -10.23 -0.71
CA LYS A 209 12.76 -10.29 -1.83
C LYS A 209 11.29 -10.35 -1.36
N PRO A 210 10.81 -9.37 -0.58
CA PRO A 210 9.49 -9.41 0.03
C PRO A 210 8.35 -9.37 -0.99
N HIS A 211 7.27 -10.10 -0.71
CA HIS A 211 5.96 -9.84 -1.29
C HIS A 211 5.23 -8.77 -0.46
N LEU A 212 5.37 -8.80 0.87
CA LEU A 212 4.79 -7.82 1.77
C LEU A 212 5.90 -7.14 2.58
N VAL A 213 5.84 -5.83 2.74
CA VAL A 213 6.80 -5.05 3.53
C VAL A 213 6.08 -4.28 4.62
N HIS A 214 6.56 -4.39 5.86
CA HIS A 214 6.05 -3.65 7.02
C HIS A 214 7.16 -2.81 7.63
N LEU A 215 6.97 -1.49 7.75
CA LEU A 215 7.98 -0.58 8.29
C LEU A 215 7.42 0.14 9.52
N LEU A 216 7.84 -0.28 10.71
CA LEU A 216 7.59 0.42 11.97
C LEU A 216 8.80 1.28 12.33
N CYS A 217 8.65 2.58 12.16
CA CYS A 217 9.70 3.58 12.33
C CYS A 217 9.09 4.98 12.56
N HIS A 218 9.93 6.00 12.65
CA HIS A 218 9.46 7.39 12.65
C HIS A 218 9.47 7.95 11.23
N GLY A 219 8.40 8.65 10.85
CA GLY A 219 8.40 9.48 9.65
C GLY A 219 9.08 10.82 9.92
N GLY A 220 9.87 11.32 8.98
CA GLY A 220 10.60 12.57 9.14
C GLY A 220 10.99 13.25 7.83
N ALA A 221 11.75 14.33 7.97
CA ALA A 221 12.41 14.98 6.85
C ALA A 221 13.82 15.42 7.27
N ALA A 222 14.81 15.17 6.43
CA ALA A 222 16.20 15.59 6.62
C ALA A 222 16.65 16.39 5.40
N GLY A 223 17.01 17.66 5.60
CA GLY A 223 17.43 18.54 4.49
C GLY A 223 16.35 18.73 3.42
N GLY A 224 15.07 18.76 3.81
CA GLY A 224 13.94 18.87 2.88
C GLY A 224 13.55 17.57 2.17
N VAL A 225 14.32 16.48 2.35
CA VAL A 225 14.01 15.16 1.79
C VAL A 225 13.26 14.34 2.83
N ARG A 226 12.17 13.69 2.43
CA ARG A 226 11.41 12.80 3.32
C ARG A 226 12.20 11.54 3.64
N THR A 227 12.18 11.15 4.91
CA THR A 227 12.92 10.00 5.42
C THR A 227 12.05 9.14 6.34
N LEU A 228 12.44 7.87 6.42
CA LEU A 228 12.04 6.95 7.48
C LEU A 228 13.24 6.76 8.41
N ALA A 229 13.05 7.06 9.68
CA ALA A 229 14.09 7.03 10.70
C ALA A 229 13.97 5.76 11.55
N PHE A 230 14.92 4.85 11.39
CA PHE A 230 15.01 3.59 12.12
C PHE A 230 16.03 3.69 13.25
N ALA A 231 15.66 3.22 14.44
CA ALA A 231 16.54 3.22 15.61
C ALA A 231 17.55 2.07 15.51
N HIS A 232 18.84 2.39 15.58
CA HIS A 232 19.92 1.43 15.77
C HIS A 232 20.07 1.08 17.26
N THR A 233 20.85 0.04 17.59
CA THR A 233 21.02 -0.43 18.98
C THR A 233 21.50 0.68 19.91
N ALA A 234 22.45 1.51 19.45
CA ALA A 234 22.94 2.66 20.20
C ALA A 234 21.85 3.70 20.52
N ASP A 235 20.84 3.87 19.65
CA ASP A 235 19.73 4.79 19.88
C ASP A 235 18.82 4.29 21.00
N PHE A 236 18.58 2.98 21.06
CA PHE A 236 17.82 2.36 22.15
C PHE A 236 18.58 2.47 23.48
N ASP A 237 19.88 2.19 23.48
CA ASP A 237 20.72 2.27 24.68
C ASP A 237 20.82 3.70 25.22
N ALA A 238 20.87 4.70 24.33
CA ALA A 238 20.91 6.11 24.69
C ALA A 238 19.52 6.71 24.98
N GLY A 239 18.42 6.01 24.65
CA GLY A 239 17.06 6.53 24.80
C GLY A 239 16.75 7.68 23.84
N GLU A 240 17.32 7.65 22.63
CA GLU A 240 17.11 8.68 21.62
C GLU A 240 15.63 8.74 21.17
N PRO A 241 15.08 9.94 20.90
CA PRO A 241 13.69 10.08 20.48
C PRO A 241 13.48 9.75 18.99
N VAL A 242 14.55 9.75 18.18
CA VAL A 242 14.54 9.52 16.74
C VAL A 242 15.68 8.60 16.36
N GLY A 243 15.42 7.69 15.41
CA GLY A 243 16.44 6.74 14.95
C GLY A 243 17.54 7.38 14.11
N SER A 244 18.77 6.90 14.26
CA SER A 244 19.96 7.37 13.54
C SER A 244 20.03 6.88 12.09
N VAL A 245 19.37 5.77 11.76
CA VAL A 245 19.38 5.22 10.40
C VAL A 245 18.29 5.87 9.56
N GLN A 246 18.67 6.86 8.76
CA GLN A 246 17.77 7.66 7.94
C GLN A 246 17.66 7.10 6.52
N LEU A 247 16.61 6.32 6.25
CA LEU A 247 16.32 5.81 4.91
C LEU A 247 15.51 6.83 4.12
N LYS A 248 16.10 7.36 3.04
CA LYS A 248 15.42 8.31 2.16
C LYS A 248 14.46 7.57 1.23
N LEU A 249 13.42 8.27 0.80
CA LEU A 249 12.45 7.72 -0.13
C LEU A 249 13.07 7.17 -1.44
N PRO A 250 13.96 7.91 -2.16
CA PRO A 250 14.55 7.37 -3.38
C PRO A 250 15.32 6.06 -3.15
N ASP A 251 16.01 5.94 -2.01
CA ASP A 251 16.75 4.72 -1.66
C ASP A 251 15.80 3.55 -1.38
N LEU A 252 14.65 3.81 -0.73
CA LEU A 252 13.61 2.81 -0.51
C LEU A 252 12.98 2.35 -1.83
N VAL A 253 12.69 3.27 -2.76
CA VAL A 253 12.18 2.93 -4.09
C VAL A 253 13.16 2.04 -4.85
N VAL A 254 14.45 2.42 -4.87
CA VAL A 254 15.52 1.64 -5.50
C VAL A 254 15.63 0.24 -4.87
N ALA A 255 15.43 0.11 -3.56
CA ALA A 255 15.45 -1.18 -2.88
C ALA A 255 14.24 -2.06 -3.22
N LEU A 256 13.07 -1.46 -3.38
CA LEU A 256 11.80 -2.18 -3.52
C LEU A 256 11.42 -2.50 -4.97
N ILE A 257 11.74 -1.66 -5.95
CA ILE A 257 11.41 -1.90 -7.37
C ILE A 257 11.88 -3.30 -7.83
N PRO A 258 13.15 -3.72 -7.59
CA PRO A 258 13.62 -5.04 -8.03
C PRO A 258 12.93 -6.21 -7.33
N CYS A 259 12.32 -5.98 -6.16
CA CYS A 259 11.60 -7.01 -5.41
C CYS A 259 10.15 -7.16 -5.88
N ALA A 260 9.61 -6.12 -6.53
CA ALA A 260 8.21 -6.02 -6.89
C ALA A 260 7.29 -6.41 -5.72
N PRO A 261 7.33 -5.71 -4.56
CA PRO A 261 6.42 -5.99 -3.47
C PRO A 261 4.97 -5.77 -3.92
N TRP A 262 4.06 -6.48 -3.29
CA TRP A 262 2.64 -6.48 -3.57
C TRP A 262 1.93 -5.41 -2.75
N LEU A 263 2.34 -5.26 -1.49
CA LEU A 263 1.87 -4.25 -0.55
C LEU A 263 3.02 -3.80 0.35
N VAL A 264 3.12 -2.49 0.56
CA VAL A 264 4.00 -1.88 1.56
C VAL A 264 3.15 -1.17 2.61
N VAL A 265 3.41 -1.44 3.89
CA VAL A 265 2.73 -0.82 5.02
C VAL A 265 3.71 0.06 5.78
N LEU A 266 3.47 1.37 5.75
CA LEU A 266 4.24 2.37 6.47
C LEU A 266 3.58 2.62 7.84
N GLY A 267 3.96 1.80 8.83
CA GLY A 267 3.61 1.97 10.24
C GLY A 267 4.35 3.14 10.90
N ALA A 268 4.38 4.29 10.23
CA ALA A 268 5.10 5.48 10.64
C ALA A 268 4.20 6.72 10.49
N CYS A 269 4.39 7.67 11.40
CA CYS A 269 3.58 8.88 11.47
C CYS A 269 3.68 9.73 10.20
N ARG A 270 2.55 10.32 9.78
CA ARG A 270 2.47 11.31 8.68
C ARG A 270 2.97 10.82 7.31
N THR A 271 3.07 9.50 7.10
CA THR A 271 3.47 8.92 5.81
C THR A 271 2.40 9.04 4.72
N ALA A 272 1.14 9.21 5.10
CA ALA A 272 0.03 9.59 4.20
C ALA A 272 -0.38 11.06 4.36
N GLN A 273 0.40 11.89 5.06
CA GLN A 273 0.10 13.32 5.15
C GLN A 273 0.55 14.03 3.87
N THR A 274 -0.40 14.63 3.17
CA THR A 274 -0.12 15.48 2.00
C THR A 274 0.06 16.93 2.46
N SER A 275 1.03 17.63 1.85
CA SER A 275 1.25 19.07 2.02
C SER A 275 1.28 19.69 0.61
N ASP A 276 2.25 20.54 0.30
CA ASP A 276 2.43 21.07 -1.07
C ASP A 276 2.96 19.99 -2.03
N THR A 277 3.51 18.90 -1.47
CA THR A 277 3.96 17.71 -2.19
C THR A 277 3.13 16.48 -1.82
N LEU A 278 3.11 15.49 -2.71
CA LEU A 278 2.46 14.17 -2.51
C LEU A 278 2.86 13.55 -1.18
N SER A 279 1.97 12.79 -0.51
CA SER A 279 2.35 12.03 0.69
C SER A 279 3.43 10.97 0.37
N LEU A 280 4.14 10.43 1.38
CA LEU A 280 5.19 9.44 1.15
C LEU A 280 4.62 8.17 0.51
N ALA A 281 3.48 7.70 1.01
CA ALA A 281 2.76 6.55 0.45
C ALA A 281 2.30 6.80 -0.98
N HIS A 282 1.77 8.01 -1.26
CA HIS A 282 1.33 8.40 -2.60
C HIS A 282 2.50 8.46 -3.59
N ASP A 283 3.63 9.04 -3.19
CA ASP A 283 4.83 9.11 -4.03
C ASP A 283 5.38 7.71 -4.33
N LEU A 284 5.50 6.82 -3.32
CA LEU A 284 5.93 5.43 -3.54
C LEU A 284 5.07 4.69 -4.58
N VAL A 285 3.74 4.85 -4.54
CA VAL A 285 2.86 4.28 -5.57
C VAL A 285 3.14 4.94 -6.91
N SER A 286 3.22 6.27 -6.95
CA SER A 286 3.52 7.04 -8.18
C SER A 286 4.84 6.63 -8.84
N GLN A 287 5.82 6.14 -8.05
CA GLN A 287 7.10 5.58 -8.52
C GLN A 287 7.02 4.10 -8.98
N GLY A 288 5.81 3.53 -9.05
CA GLY A 288 5.56 2.21 -9.63
C GLY A 288 5.31 1.08 -8.63
N LEU A 289 5.24 1.35 -7.32
CA LEU A 289 4.77 0.33 -6.38
C LEU A 289 3.26 0.10 -6.54
N PRO A 290 2.75 -1.16 -6.48
CA PRO A 290 1.33 -1.43 -6.73
C PRO A 290 0.40 -0.86 -5.65
N ALA A 291 0.81 -0.99 -4.38
CA ALA A 291 0.00 -0.63 -3.23
C ALA A 291 0.87 -0.20 -2.05
N VAL A 292 0.53 0.93 -1.44
CA VAL A 292 1.19 1.44 -0.24
C VAL A 292 0.18 2.00 0.73
N ALA A 293 0.24 1.53 1.97
CA ALA A 293 -0.51 2.07 3.08
C ALA A 293 0.36 3.01 3.92
N GLY A 294 -0.21 4.12 4.36
CA GLY A 294 0.45 5.05 5.28
C GLY A 294 -0.55 5.71 6.23
N MET A 295 -0.01 6.54 7.14
CA MET A 295 -0.79 7.19 8.20
C MET A 295 -0.87 8.69 7.99
N ARG A 296 -2.08 9.28 8.01
CA ARG A 296 -2.27 10.73 7.77
C ARG A 296 -1.74 11.61 8.89
N ARG A 297 -1.77 11.14 10.14
CA ARG A 297 -1.40 11.93 11.32
C ARG A 297 -0.37 11.20 12.18
N LEU A 298 -0.05 11.80 13.32
CA LEU A 298 0.70 11.15 14.38
C LEU A 298 -0.22 10.09 15.00
N VAL A 299 0.20 8.84 14.98
CA VAL A 299 -0.60 7.72 15.48
C VAL A 299 -0.09 7.31 16.86
N ASP A 300 -1.02 7.08 17.79
CA ASP A 300 -0.77 6.41 19.07
C ASP A 300 -0.22 5.01 18.79
N LEU A 301 0.77 4.58 19.57
CA LEU A 301 1.36 3.25 19.45
C LEU A 301 0.32 2.14 19.53
N ASN A 302 -0.60 2.24 20.49
CA ASN A 302 -1.65 1.25 20.69
C ASN A 302 -2.55 1.13 19.46
N ASP A 303 -2.75 2.24 18.74
CA ASP A 303 -3.53 2.23 17.51
C ASP A 303 -2.74 1.58 16.36
N THR A 304 -1.43 1.86 16.21
CA THR A 304 -0.62 1.14 15.20
C THR A 304 -0.54 -0.36 15.45
N ASP A 305 -0.53 -0.78 16.71
CA ASP A 305 -0.50 -2.18 17.10
C ASP A 305 -1.84 -2.87 16.81
N ARG A 306 -2.96 -2.23 17.15
CA ARG A 306 -4.31 -2.71 16.80
C ARG A 306 -4.52 -2.78 15.29
N PHE A 307 -4.04 -1.77 14.55
CA PHE A 307 -4.06 -1.77 13.10
C PHE A 307 -3.31 -2.99 12.54
N CYS A 308 -2.09 -3.24 13.01
CA CYS A 308 -1.29 -4.39 12.57
C CYS A 308 -1.99 -5.73 12.86
N ALA A 309 -2.51 -5.89 14.08
CA ALA A 309 -3.22 -7.10 14.51
C ALA A 309 -4.46 -7.41 13.66
N ALA A 310 -5.19 -6.38 13.23
CA ALA A 310 -6.38 -6.54 12.39
C ALA A 310 -6.07 -6.64 10.88
N LEU A 311 -5.01 -5.99 10.39
CA LEU A 311 -4.68 -5.96 8.96
C LEU A 311 -4.16 -7.31 8.44
N TYR A 312 -3.20 -7.92 9.11
CA TYR A 312 -2.49 -9.08 8.55
C TYR A 312 -3.36 -10.32 8.34
N PRO A 313 -4.32 -10.66 9.23
CA PRO A 313 -5.30 -11.70 8.93
C PRO A 313 -6.07 -11.46 7.63
N GLU A 314 -6.57 -10.24 7.41
CA GLU A 314 -7.31 -9.88 6.20
C GLU A 314 -6.43 -9.95 4.94
N VAL A 315 -5.19 -9.47 5.04
CA VAL A 315 -4.22 -9.53 3.94
C VAL A 315 -3.94 -10.97 3.52
N LEU A 316 -3.71 -11.86 4.49
CA LEU A 316 -3.40 -13.27 4.23
C LEU A 316 -4.61 -14.02 3.70
N ALA A 317 -5.79 -13.80 4.27
CA ALA A 317 -7.04 -14.36 3.78
C ALA A 317 -7.34 -13.93 2.34
N THR A 318 -7.13 -12.64 2.02
CA THR A 318 -7.33 -12.09 0.67
C THR A 318 -6.37 -12.74 -0.33
N VAL A 319 -5.07 -12.78 -0.02
CA VAL A 319 -4.06 -13.40 -0.90
C VAL A 319 -4.38 -14.87 -1.13
N ARG A 320 -4.75 -15.61 -0.07
CA ARG A 320 -5.14 -17.01 -0.19
C ARG A 320 -6.35 -17.16 -1.11
N GLY A 321 -7.44 -16.43 -0.84
CA GLY A 321 -8.67 -16.52 -1.63
C GLY A 321 -8.42 -16.24 -3.10
N THR A 322 -7.57 -15.26 -3.44
CA THR A 322 -7.16 -14.97 -4.82
C THR A 322 -6.40 -16.13 -5.48
N LEU A 323 -5.73 -17.00 -4.71
CA LEU A 323 -4.92 -18.11 -5.20
C LEU A 323 -5.64 -19.48 -5.16
N GLU A 324 -6.82 -19.58 -4.55
CA GLU A 324 -7.61 -20.83 -4.52
C GLU A 324 -8.21 -21.16 -5.89
N ASP A 325 -8.61 -20.12 -6.64
CA ASP A 325 -9.16 -20.29 -7.97
C ASP A 325 -8.03 -20.39 -9.03
N PRO A 326 -8.03 -21.42 -9.88
CA PRO A 326 -7.05 -21.50 -10.96
C PRO A 326 -7.23 -20.33 -11.94
N GLY A 327 -6.13 -19.67 -12.28
CA GLY A 327 -6.15 -18.55 -13.23
C GLY A 327 -5.49 -17.29 -12.68
N GLU A 328 -5.62 -16.21 -13.44
CA GLU A 328 -5.14 -14.88 -13.09
C GLU A 328 -6.27 -14.09 -12.42
N HIS A 329 -6.04 -13.66 -11.19
CA HIS A 329 -7.04 -12.95 -10.37
C HIS A 329 -6.47 -11.66 -9.79
N GLU A 330 -7.32 -10.67 -9.65
CA GLU A 330 -6.99 -9.40 -9.00
C GLU A 330 -6.94 -9.57 -7.48
N ILE A 331 -5.92 -9.00 -6.84
CA ILE A 331 -5.91 -8.85 -5.38
C ILE A 331 -6.69 -7.58 -5.00
N ASP A 332 -7.81 -7.75 -4.31
CA ASP A 332 -8.60 -6.62 -3.78
C ASP A 332 -8.01 -6.12 -2.45
N TRP A 333 -6.98 -5.29 -2.54
CA TRP A 333 -6.39 -4.65 -1.35
C TRP A 333 -7.37 -3.75 -0.61
N ALA A 334 -8.38 -3.20 -1.29
CA ALA A 334 -9.31 -2.27 -0.66
C ALA A 334 -10.11 -2.96 0.44
N ALA A 335 -10.58 -4.18 0.19
CA ALA A 335 -11.33 -4.98 1.16
C ALA A 335 -10.56 -5.18 2.48
N THR A 336 -9.24 -5.34 2.41
CA THR A 336 -8.38 -5.62 3.59
C THR A 336 -8.32 -4.49 4.61
N PHE A 337 -8.77 -3.28 4.25
CA PHE A 337 -8.69 -2.10 5.11
C PHE A 337 -9.95 -1.85 5.95
N THR A 338 -11.02 -2.61 5.77
CA THR A 338 -12.24 -2.38 6.57
C THR A 338 -12.04 -2.83 8.03
N ALA A 339 -11.64 -4.08 8.25
CA ALA A 339 -11.43 -4.63 9.59
C ALA A 339 -10.43 -3.82 10.44
N PRO A 340 -9.25 -3.40 9.94
CA PRO A 340 -8.36 -2.56 10.73
C PRO A 340 -8.94 -1.19 11.06
N ARG A 341 -9.78 -0.60 10.21
CA ARG A 341 -10.48 0.66 10.56
C ARG A 341 -11.54 0.43 11.63
N GLN A 342 -12.30 -0.65 11.55
CA GLN A 342 -13.26 -1.02 12.59
C GLN A 342 -12.55 -1.26 13.94
N ALA A 343 -11.41 -1.94 13.95
CA ALA A 343 -10.62 -2.15 15.16
C ALA A 343 -10.09 -0.84 15.78
N LEU A 344 -9.82 0.16 14.95
CA LEU A 344 -9.38 1.50 15.38
C LEU A 344 -10.53 2.41 15.80
N ALA A 345 -11.73 2.21 15.24
CA ALA A 345 -12.92 3.00 15.56
C ALA A 345 -13.36 2.79 17.01
N ARG A 346 -13.01 1.64 17.61
CA ARG A 346 -13.44 1.25 18.96
C ARG A 346 -14.97 1.27 19.03
N ASP A 347 -15.52 1.69 20.17
CA ASP A 347 -16.97 1.71 20.40
C ASP A 347 -17.66 2.92 19.74
N ASP A 348 -16.96 4.06 19.57
CA ASP A 348 -17.51 5.27 18.95
C ASP A 348 -16.55 5.90 17.92
N PRO A 349 -16.82 5.75 16.61
CA PRO A 349 -16.03 6.36 15.55
C PRO A 349 -16.13 7.89 15.46
N ASP A 350 -17.08 8.54 16.13
CA ASP A 350 -17.16 10.02 16.17
C ASP A 350 -16.24 10.62 17.24
N GLU A 351 -15.87 9.85 18.27
CA GLU A 351 -14.96 10.29 19.34
C GLU A 351 -13.47 10.12 18.99
N SER A 352 -13.17 9.19 18.07
CA SER A 352 -11.80 8.86 17.67
C SER A 352 -11.61 9.04 16.17
N GLU A 353 -10.72 9.94 15.75
CA GLU A 353 -10.37 10.08 14.33
C GLU A 353 -9.34 9.03 13.86
N ALA A 354 -8.74 8.25 14.77
CA ALA A 354 -7.60 7.37 14.48
C ALA A 354 -7.90 6.32 13.41
N TRP A 355 -9.14 5.85 13.32
CA TRP A 355 -9.57 4.88 12.30
C TRP A 355 -9.50 5.43 10.87
N SER A 356 -9.51 6.74 10.69
CA SER A 356 -9.39 7.40 9.39
C SER A 356 -7.95 7.74 9.00
N ASP A 357 -6.98 7.45 9.86
CA ASP A 357 -5.56 7.72 9.57
C ASP A 357 -4.93 6.75 8.56
N PRO A 358 -5.24 5.44 8.58
CA PRO A 358 -4.74 4.52 7.58
C PRO A 358 -5.35 4.80 6.20
N VAL A 359 -4.48 5.23 5.29
CA VAL A 359 -4.80 5.47 3.88
C VAL A 359 -4.06 4.47 3.02
N LEU A 360 -4.80 3.81 2.13
CA LEU A 360 -4.25 2.93 1.11
C LEU A 360 -4.25 3.65 -0.23
N TYR A 361 -3.06 3.81 -0.80
CA TYR A 361 -2.84 4.24 -2.18
C TYR A 361 -2.58 3.02 -3.06
N LEU A 362 -3.16 3.00 -4.26
CA LEU A 362 -3.06 1.95 -5.26
C LEU A 362 -2.70 2.52 -6.63
N GLN A 363 -2.12 1.68 -7.48
CA GLN A 363 -2.12 1.92 -8.93
C GLN A 363 -3.54 1.81 -9.51
N ASP A 364 -3.77 2.43 -10.67
CA ASP A 364 -5.06 2.32 -11.37
C ASP A 364 -5.27 0.92 -11.97
N ASP A 365 -4.18 0.34 -12.48
CA ASP A 365 -4.15 -1.05 -12.93
C ASP A 365 -3.99 -1.95 -11.70
N PRO A 366 -4.89 -2.91 -11.49
CA PRO A 366 -4.83 -3.77 -10.32
C PRO A 366 -3.67 -4.75 -10.39
N LEU A 367 -3.11 -5.09 -9.23
CA LEU A 367 -2.20 -6.22 -9.13
C LEU A 367 -2.96 -7.52 -9.38
N ARG A 368 -2.52 -8.25 -10.40
CA ARG A 368 -3.05 -9.58 -10.72
C ARG A 368 -2.03 -10.66 -10.44
N ILE A 369 -2.47 -11.71 -9.77
CA ILE A 369 -1.64 -12.86 -9.44
C ILE A 369 -2.25 -14.14 -10.00
N ALA A 370 -1.39 -15.05 -10.43
CA ALA A 370 -1.77 -16.40 -10.79
C ALA A 370 -0.99 -17.39 -9.91
N ALA A 371 -1.67 -18.42 -9.42
CA ALA A 371 -0.99 -19.52 -8.76
C ALA A 371 -0.09 -20.24 -9.78
N SER A 372 1.20 -20.37 -9.48
CA SER A 372 2.08 -21.24 -10.28
C SER A 372 1.68 -22.67 -10.05
N SER A 373 1.51 -23.45 -11.12
CA SER A 373 1.60 -24.90 -10.97
C SER A 373 3.05 -25.21 -10.54
N ALA A 374 3.26 -26.13 -9.60
CA ALA A 374 4.61 -26.53 -9.19
C ALA A 374 5.43 -27.14 -10.35
N ALA A 375 4.77 -27.48 -11.47
CA ALA A 375 5.38 -27.95 -12.70
C ALA A 375 5.90 -26.82 -13.60
N ASP A 376 5.37 -25.59 -13.48
CA ASP A 376 5.93 -24.40 -14.11
C ASP A 376 7.07 -23.90 -13.25
N SER A 377 8.28 -24.33 -13.61
CA SER A 377 9.50 -24.07 -12.85
C SER A 377 9.61 -22.60 -12.44
N SER A 378 9.97 -22.35 -11.17
CA SER A 378 10.31 -21.01 -10.66
C SER A 378 11.32 -20.25 -11.54
N GLU A 379 12.08 -20.99 -12.36
CA GLU A 379 12.95 -20.44 -13.40
C GLU A 379 12.18 -19.72 -14.51
N LEU A 380 11.10 -20.29 -15.04
CA LEU A 380 10.26 -19.64 -16.07
C LEU A 380 9.65 -18.33 -15.55
N ALA A 381 9.07 -18.34 -14.36
CA ALA A 381 8.50 -17.13 -13.75
C ALA A 381 9.57 -16.04 -13.50
N ASN A 382 10.78 -16.44 -13.08
CA ASN A 382 11.91 -15.52 -12.91
C ASN A 382 12.39 -14.95 -14.26
N LEU A 383 12.51 -15.79 -15.29
CA LEU A 383 12.87 -15.34 -16.63
C LEU A 383 11.85 -14.36 -17.21
N GLN A 384 10.56 -14.62 -17.01
CA GLN A 384 9.48 -13.73 -17.45
C GLN A 384 9.54 -12.39 -16.71
N GLY A 385 9.65 -12.38 -15.38
CA GLY A 385 9.74 -11.12 -14.62
C GLY A 385 10.97 -10.29 -14.98
N ARG A 386 12.11 -10.92 -15.29
CA ARG A 386 13.30 -10.23 -15.81
C ARG A 386 13.06 -9.66 -17.20
N LEU A 387 12.37 -10.40 -18.07
CA LEU A 387 12.02 -9.93 -19.42
C LEU A 387 11.14 -8.68 -19.33
N ASP A 388 10.06 -8.74 -18.57
CA ASP A 388 9.11 -7.63 -18.39
C ASP A 388 9.83 -6.38 -17.85
N THR A 389 10.73 -6.57 -16.89
CA THR A 389 11.56 -5.48 -16.32
C THR A 389 12.43 -4.81 -17.39
N HIS A 390 13.14 -5.59 -18.20
CA HIS A 390 14.01 -5.05 -19.24
C HIS A 390 13.21 -4.42 -20.39
N GLU A 391 12.06 -4.98 -20.75
CA GLU A 391 11.16 -4.40 -21.76
C GLU A 391 10.61 -3.04 -21.31
N ARG A 392 10.21 -2.91 -20.03
CA ARG A 392 9.82 -1.62 -19.46
C ARG A 392 10.99 -0.63 -19.48
N PHE A 393 12.16 -1.03 -18.99
CA PHE A 393 13.33 -0.17 -18.99
C PHE A 393 13.62 0.31 -20.42
N ARG A 394 13.59 -0.59 -21.40
CA ARG A 394 13.77 -0.26 -22.81
C ARG A 394 12.74 0.74 -23.34
N ALA A 395 11.49 0.66 -22.90
CA ALA A 395 10.42 1.57 -23.27
C ALA A 395 10.58 2.99 -22.68
N THR A 396 11.36 3.14 -21.60
CA THR A 396 11.67 4.47 -21.02
C THR A 396 12.85 5.18 -21.69
N LEU A 397 13.65 4.47 -22.48
CA LEU A 397 14.82 5.03 -23.16
C LEU A 397 14.42 5.69 -24.49
N ASP A 398 14.77 6.96 -24.65
CA ASP A 398 14.63 7.67 -25.92
C ASP A 398 15.75 7.24 -26.89
N PRO A 399 15.43 6.63 -28.04
CA PRO A 399 16.42 6.13 -28.99
C PRO A 399 17.29 7.22 -29.62
N VAL A 400 16.90 8.49 -29.55
CA VAL A 400 17.66 9.61 -30.12
C VAL A 400 18.74 10.11 -29.15
N THR A 401 18.44 10.12 -27.86
CA THR A 401 19.29 10.73 -26.83
C THR A 401 20.05 9.70 -25.98
N THR A 402 19.60 8.45 -25.95
CA THR A 402 20.25 7.37 -25.21
C THR A 402 21.46 6.83 -25.99
N ASP A 403 22.54 6.50 -25.29
CA ASP A 403 23.73 5.87 -25.88
C ASP A 403 23.34 4.60 -26.67
N PRO A 404 23.67 4.52 -27.97
CA PRO A 404 23.40 3.34 -28.81
C PRO A 404 23.96 2.03 -28.24
N ALA A 405 25.07 2.07 -27.51
CA ALA A 405 25.66 0.89 -26.90
C ALA A 405 24.79 0.33 -25.77
N LEU A 406 24.19 1.21 -24.95
CA LEU A 406 23.26 0.81 -23.89
C LEU A 406 21.97 0.22 -24.49
N LEU A 407 21.42 0.83 -25.54
CA LEU A 407 20.24 0.32 -26.24
C LEU A 407 20.48 -1.09 -26.76
N ALA A 408 21.60 -1.30 -27.46
CA ALA A 408 21.98 -2.62 -27.98
C ALA A 408 22.17 -3.66 -26.86
N GLN A 409 22.73 -3.26 -25.72
CA GLN A 409 22.90 -4.15 -24.57
C GLN A 409 21.55 -4.59 -23.98
N VAL A 410 20.61 -3.65 -23.80
CA VAL A 410 19.27 -3.96 -23.29
C VAL A 410 18.50 -4.85 -24.27
N ASP A 411 18.56 -4.54 -25.56
CA ASP A 411 17.89 -5.32 -26.61
C ASP A 411 18.46 -6.76 -26.69
N ALA A 412 19.77 -6.93 -26.50
CA ALA A 412 20.40 -8.25 -26.43
C ALA A 412 19.96 -9.06 -25.20
N LEU A 413 19.82 -8.42 -24.03
CA LEU A 413 19.30 -9.06 -22.81
C LEU A 413 17.84 -9.51 -22.98
N ILE A 414 17.00 -8.67 -23.59
CA ILE A 414 15.61 -9.00 -23.91
C ILE A 414 15.55 -10.22 -24.85
N ALA A 415 16.39 -10.24 -25.89
CA ALA A 415 16.45 -11.36 -26.82
C ALA A 415 16.90 -12.68 -26.17
N ASP A 416 17.93 -12.65 -25.30
CA ASP A 416 18.39 -13.82 -24.54
C ASP A 416 17.28 -14.39 -23.64
N LEU A 417 16.61 -13.52 -22.88
CA LEU A 417 15.52 -13.94 -21.98
C LEU A 417 14.35 -14.56 -22.74
N ARG A 418 13.95 -13.97 -23.88
CA ARG A 418 12.93 -14.55 -24.77
C ARG A 418 13.34 -15.93 -25.31
N ALA A 419 14.61 -16.10 -25.71
CA ALA A 419 15.11 -17.38 -26.20
C ALA A 419 15.10 -18.46 -25.10
N ARG A 420 15.48 -18.11 -23.87
CA ARG A 420 15.45 -19.02 -22.72
C ARG A 420 14.02 -19.42 -22.34
N LEU A 421 13.07 -18.48 -22.33
CA LEU A 421 11.65 -18.76 -22.11
C LEU A 421 11.10 -19.72 -23.17
N ALA A 422 11.39 -19.48 -24.44
CA ALA A 422 10.96 -20.35 -25.55
C ALA A 422 11.58 -21.76 -25.50
N GLY A 423 12.75 -21.90 -24.89
CA GLY A 423 13.42 -23.19 -24.69
C GLY A 423 12.88 -24.00 -23.51
N ALA A 424 12.45 -23.32 -22.44
CA ALA A 424 11.96 -23.97 -21.22
C ALA A 424 10.48 -24.39 -21.26
N GLY A 425 9.72 -23.96 -22.28
CA GLY A 425 8.34 -24.40 -22.53
C GLY A 425 8.18 -25.60 -23.48
N ARG A 426 9.28 -26.25 -23.88
CA ARG A 426 9.28 -27.51 -24.67
C ARG A 426 9.67 -28.68 -23.78
#